data_AF-A0A131ZAR8-F1
#
_entry.id   AF-A0A131ZAR8-F1
#
_cell.length_a   1.000
_cell.length_b   1.000
_cell.length_c   1.000
_cell.angle_alpha   90.00
_cell.angle_beta   90.00
_cell.angle_gamma   90.00
#
_symmetry.space_group_name_H-M   'P 1'
#
loop_
_entity.id
_entity.type
_entity.pdbx_description
1 polymer ?
#
loop_
_entity_poly.entity_id
_entity_poly.type
_entity_poly.pdbx_seq_one_letter_code
_entity_poly.pdbx_strand_id
1 'polypeptide(L)'
;NSVSLFSPGPAGPAISFRLFSPGQTGTTNFGMAAAIEPLFLPSRNKEKKGTNTSEVACIFCDISFLVDKGFQSLLSHLLKEHKLVISNFAGVADPPRYFAYWKERFRRVSDIADVCVTMTTNSGDNDVGTRETFLLLSDKLPEDDAIRRKLRKLKLDDVLASQELERSDTSFRRTCLFCKQVFTDNRATLLNHMARDHNFSVGRPDNLGIMLSLLQ
;
A
#
# COMPACT_ATOMS: atom_id res chain seq x y z
N ASN A 1 -15.24 -7.97 -19.17
CA ASN A 1 -15.62 -7.00 -18.13
C ASN A 1 -14.77 -5.74 -18.26
N SER A 2 -15.28 -4.76 -18.99
CA SER A 2 -14.78 -3.39 -19.02
C SER A 2 -15.01 -2.75 -17.65
N VAL A 3 -13.94 -2.31 -16.98
CA VAL A 3 -14.05 -1.51 -15.76
C VAL A 3 -14.13 -0.05 -16.17
N SER A 4 -15.33 0.52 -16.11
CA SER A 4 -15.58 1.94 -16.27
C SER A 4 -15.14 2.65 -14.99
N LEU A 5 -13.98 3.29 -15.01
CA LEU A 5 -13.68 4.34 -14.05
C LEU A 5 -14.11 5.67 -14.69
N PHE A 6 -15.03 6.36 -14.00
CA PHE A 6 -15.60 7.69 -14.27
C PHE A 6 -16.89 7.75 -15.11
N SER A 7 -17.97 8.22 -14.46
CA SER A 7 -19.15 8.82 -15.10
C SER A 7 -18.87 10.29 -15.49
N PRO A 8 -19.58 10.85 -16.50
CA PRO A 8 -19.08 11.99 -17.27
C PRO A 8 -19.55 13.36 -16.74
N GLY A 9 -18.64 14.32 -16.73
CA GLY A 9 -18.90 15.77 -16.73
C GLY A 9 -18.37 16.38 -18.04
N PRO A 10 -18.93 17.51 -18.52
CA PRO A 10 -18.99 17.82 -19.95
C PRO A 10 -17.68 18.42 -20.51
N ALA A 11 -17.46 18.16 -21.79
CA ALA A 11 -16.42 18.69 -22.66
C ALA A 11 -14.98 18.17 -22.44
N GLY A 12 -14.75 16.92 -22.82
CA GLY A 12 -13.42 16.39 -23.17
C GLY A 12 -13.59 15.09 -23.97
N PRO A 13 -12.75 14.80 -24.97
CA PRO A 13 -12.90 13.59 -25.77
C PRO A 13 -12.71 12.37 -24.87
N ALA A 14 -13.67 11.44 -24.91
CA ALA A 14 -13.57 10.18 -24.18
C ALA A 14 -12.44 9.33 -24.79
N ILE A 15 -11.33 9.20 -24.08
CA ILE A 15 -10.22 8.32 -24.47
C ILE A 15 -10.65 6.88 -24.18
N SER A 16 -11.10 6.17 -25.21
CA SER A 16 -11.45 4.76 -25.12
C SER A 16 -10.24 3.89 -25.48
N PHE A 17 -9.66 3.22 -24.49
CA PHE A 17 -8.62 2.21 -24.72
C PHE A 17 -9.27 0.88 -25.09
N ARG A 18 -9.22 0.49 -26.37
CA ARG A 18 -9.52 -0.89 -26.80
C ARG A 18 -8.26 -1.74 -26.69
N LEU A 19 -8.17 -2.54 -25.63
CA LEU A 19 -7.21 -3.66 -25.61
C LEU A 19 -7.71 -4.77 -26.54
N PHE A 20 -6.90 -5.12 -27.52
CA PHE A 20 -7.07 -6.30 -28.36
C PHE A 20 -6.92 -7.56 -27.49
N SER A 21 -7.92 -8.45 -27.52
CA SER A 21 -7.84 -9.78 -26.88
C SER A 21 -7.49 -10.82 -27.92
N PRO A 22 -6.50 -11.71 -27.69
CA PRO A 22 -6.48 -13.02 -28.30
C PRO A 22 -7.34 -13.97 -27.44
N GLY A 23 -8.29 -14.65 -28.09
CA GLY A 23 -9.12 -15.66 -27.43
C GLY A 23 -8.31 -16.90 -27.06
N GLN A 24 -8.63 -17.48 -25.91
CA GLN A 24 -8.76 -18.94 -25.79
C GLN A 24 -9.53 -19.31 -24.51
N THR A 25 -10.35 -20.32 -24.71
CA THR A 25 -11.29 -21.01 -23.82
C THR A 25 -10.58 -21.78 -22.70
N GLY A 26 -11.16 -21.83 -21.50
CA GLY A 26 -10.71 -22.75 -20.45
C GLY A 26 -11.34 -22.48 -19.09
N THR A 27 -12.49 -23.08 -18.84
CA THR A 27 -13.12 -23.25 -17.52
C THR A 27 -12.22 -24.01 -16.55
N THR A 28 -12.08 -23.56 -15.29
CA THR A 28 -12.31 -24.35 -14.06
C THR A 28 -12.20 -23.50 -12.79
N ASN A 29 -13.10 -23.78 -11.84
CA ASN A 29 -13.13 -23.37 -10.43
C ASN A 29 -11.77 -23.50 -9.71
N PHE A 30 -11.50 -22.64 -8.71
CA PHE A 30 -11.30 -23.03 -7.30
C PHE A 30 -10.86 -21.84 -6.41
N GLY A 31 -11.41 -21.79 -5.19
CA GLY A 31 -10.69 -21.29 -4.01
C GLY A 31 -10.98 -19.85 -3.58
N MET A 32 -11.96 -19.67 -2.68
CA MET A 32 -11.99 -18.51 -1.80
C MET A 32 -10.76 -18.55 -0.87
N ALA A 33 -9.71 -17.82 -1.22
CA ALA A 33 -8.67 -17.49 -0.28
C ALA A 33 -9.23 -16.40 0.64
N ALA A 34 -9.68 -16.79 1.84
CA ALA A 34 -9.91 -15.87 2.93
C ALA A 34 -8.57 -15.15 3.20
N ALA A 35 -8.47 -13.91 2.74
CA ALA A 35 -7.36 -13.04 3.08
C ALA A 35 -7.41 -12.85 4.60
N ILE A 36 -6.47 -13.46 5.30
CA ILE A 36 -6.19 -13.17 6.70
C ILE A 36 -5.57 -11.77 6.69
N GLU A 37 -6.41 -10.75 6.62
CA GLU A 37 -5.97 -9.37 6.81
C GLU A 37 -5.56 -9.27 8.29
N PRO A 38 -4.27 -9.03 8.59
CA PRO A 38 -3.83 -8.91 9.96
C PRO A 38 -4.61 -7.76 10.61
N LEU A 39 -5.22 -8.00 11.76
CA LEU A 39 -5.75 -6.92 12.59
C LEU A 39 -4.57 -6.03 13.01
N PHE A 40 -4.36 -4.95 12.26
CA PHE A 40 -3.45 -3.88 12.63
C PHE A 40 -4.09 -3.12 13.78
N LEU A 41 -3.81 -3.54 15.02
CA LEU A 41 -4.05 -2.69 16.17
C LEU A 41 -3.12 -1.47 16.04
N PRO A 42 -3.63 -0.23 16.13
CA PRO A 42 -2.76 0.94 16.10
C PRO A 42 -1.77 0.81 17.25
N SER A 43 -0.47 0.80 16.95
CA SER A 43 0.58 0.85 17.95
C SER A 43 0.32 2.04 18.87
N ARG A 44 0.47 1.83 20.18
CA ARG A 44 0.32 2.88 21.19
C ARG A 44 1.25 4.04 20.85
N ASN A 45 0.68 5.08 20.24
CA ASN A 45 1.39 6.33 19.96
C ASN A 45 1.82 6.89 21.32
N LYS A 46 3.13 6.93 21.58
CA LYS A 46 3.65 7.97 22.46
C LYS A 46 3.23 9.28 21.78
N GLU A 47 2.33 10.02 22.40
CA GLU A 47 1.86 11.32 21.91
C GLU A 47 3.05 12.24 21.67
N LYS A 48 3.56 12.24 20.43
CA LYS A 48 4.20 13.42 19.85
C LYS A 48 3.08 14.15 19.15
N LYS A 49 2.54 15.16 19.83
CA LYS A 49 1.73 16.22 19.22
C LYS A 49 2.64 17.02 18.28
N GLY A 50 2.90 16.44 17.12
CA GLY A 50 3.51 17.04 15.97
C GLY A 50 2.78 16.45 14.78
N THR A 51 2.14 17.30 13.99
CA THR A 51 1.58 16.93 12.70
C THR A 51 2.70 16.33 11.85
N ASN A 52 2.85 15.00 11.87
CA ASN A 52 3.79 14.28 11.02
C ASN A 52 3.21 14.24 9.60
N THR A 53 3.17 15.40 8.95
CA THR A 53 2.89 15.50 7.52
C THR A 53 4.05 14.87 6.78
N SER A 54 3.91 13.60 6.42
CA SER A 54 4.89 12.95 5.54
C SER A 54 4.70 13.52 4.14
N GLU A 55 5.74 14.15 3.60
CA GLU A 55 5.77 14.69 2.24
C GLU A 55 6.48 13.71 1.30
N VAL A 56 6.01 13.64 0.06
CA VAL A 56 6.62 12.85 -1.00
C VAL A 56 6.87 13.74 -2.21
N ALA A 57 8.12 13.80 -2.64
CA ALA A 57 8.53 14.54 -3.82
C ALA A 57 8.21 13.78 -5.11
N CYS A 58 7.94 14.53 -6.18
CA CYS A 58 7.87 14.00 -7.53
C CYS A 58 9.19 13.33 -7.94
N ILE A 59 9.07 12.34 -8.83
CA ILE A 59 10.19 11.58 -9.38
C ILE A 59 11.08 12.45 -10.28
N PHE A 60 10.47 13.36 -11.05
CA PHE A 60 11.15 14.13 -12.08
C PHE A 60 11.40 15.61 -11.72
N CYS A 61 10.68 16.15 -10.74
CA CYS A 61 10.80 17.56 -10.34
C CYS A 61 10.85 17.73 -8.81
N ASP A 62 10.94 18.98 -8.37
CA ASP A 62 11.08 19.34 -6.95
C ASP A 62 9.75 19.61 -6.24
N ILE A 63 8.62 19.39 -6.93
CA ILE A 63 7.29 19.54 -6.33
C ILE A 63 7.05 18.40 -5.33
N SER A 64 6.64 18.76 -4.12
CA SER A 64 6.33 17.82 -3.04
C SER A 64 4.84 17.83 -2.71
N PHE A 65 4.32 16.65 -2.34
CA PHE A 65 2.92 16.41 -2.08
C PHE A 65 2.74 15.84 -0.68
N LEU A 66 1.72 16.33 0.02
CA LEU A 66 1.37 15.83 1.35
C LEU A 66 0.65 14.48 1.24
N VAL A 67 1.14 13.48 1.98
CA VAL A 67 0.61 12.11 1.97
C VAL A 67 -0.75 11.99 2.68
N ASP A 68 -1.06 12.92 3.58
CA ASP A 68 -2.29 12.96 4.38
C ASP A 68 -3.57 13.03 3.53
N LYS A 69 -3.51 13.66 2.36
CA LYS A 69 -4.62 13.77 1.39
C LYS A 69 -4.61 12.65 0.34
N GLY A 70 -3.74 11.67 0.48
CA GLY A 70 -3.53 10.58 -0.48
C GLY A 70 -2.67 10.99 -1.68
N PHE A 71 -2.42 10.02 -2.56
CA PHE A 71 -1.44 10.16 -3.66
C PHE A 71 -2.05 10.62 -4.99
N GLN A 72 -3.36 10.91 -5.05
CA GLN A 72 -4.05 11.22 -6.31
C GLN A 72 -3.53 12.51 -6.97
N SER A 73 -3.18 13.52 -6.17
CA SER A 73 -2.58 14.77 -6.66
C SER A 73 -1.21 14.52 -7.31
N LEU A 74 -0.36 13.73 -6.66
CA LEU A 74 0.95 13.33 -7.18
C LEU A 74 0.81 12.49 -8.46
N LEU A 75 -0.07 11.48 -8.48
CA LEU A 75 -0.29 10.66 -9.67
C LEU A 75 -0.85 11.47 -10.84
N SER A 76 -1.76 12.41 -10.56
CA SER A 76 -2.29 13.34 -11.58
C SER A 76 -1.21 14.26 -12.13
N HIS A 77 -0.30 14.73 -11.27
CA HIS A 77 0.84 15.54 -11.69
C HIS A 77 1.82 14.75 -12.57
N LEU A 78 2.17 13.52 -12.18
CA LEU A 78 3.01 12.63 -12.98
C LEU A 78 2.41 12.35 -14.37
N LEU A 79 1.10 12.12 -14.44
CA LEU A 79 0.41 11.88 -15.70
C LEU A 79 0.39 13.13 -16.60
N LYS A 80 0.09 14.31 -16.05
CA LYS A 80 -0.11 15.54 -16.84
C LYS A 80 1.21 16.18 -17.27
N GLU A 81 2.12 16.37 -16.33
CA GLU A 81 3.37 17.11 -16.55
C GLU A 81 4.49 16.22 -17.09
N HIS A 82 4.53 14.95 -16.64
CA HIS A 82 5.63 14.04 -16.96
C HIS A 82 5.23 12.85 -17.83
N LYS A 83 3.95 12.78 -18.24
CA LYS A 83 3.38 11.69 -19.06
C LYS A 83 3.69 10.29 -18.50
N LEU A 84 3.89 10.17 -17.18
CA LEU A 84 4.18 8.92 -16.50
C LEU A 84 2.92 8.31 -15.88
N VAL A 85 2.70 7.03 -16.16
CA VAL A 85 1.61 6.23 -15.63
C VAL A 85 2.20 5.09 -14.77
N ILE A 86 1.65 4.89 -13.57
CA ILE A 86 2.01 3.77 -12.71
C ILE A 86 0.80 2.83 -12.62
N SER A 87 0.89 1.62 -13.18
CA SER A 87 -0.19 0.64 -13.11
C SER A 87 -0.31 0.02 -11.73
N ASN A 88 -1.54 -0.32 -11.34
CA ASN A 88 -1.84 -1.03 -10.09
C ASN A 88 -1.17 -0.39 -8.85
N PHE A 89 -1.23 0.94 -8.74
CA PHE A 89 -0.55 1.68 -7.68
C PHE A 89 -1.05 1.29 -6.26
N ALA A 90 -2.30 0.86 -6.13
CA ALA A 90 -2.85 0.38 -4.86
C ALA A 90 -2.06 -0.80 -4.25
N GLY A 91 -1.33 -1.57 -5.07
CA GLY A 91 -0.47 -2.66 -4.61
C GLY A 91 0.90 -2.23 -4.07
N VAL A 92 1.24 -0.94 -4.08
CA VAL A 92 2.53 -0.44 -3.58
C VAL A 92 2.47 -0.29 -2.06
N ALA A 93 3.23 -1.12 -1.34
CA ALA A 93 3.16 -1.19 0.13
C ALA A 93 3.71 0.05 0.87
N ASP A 94 4.69 0.72 0.27
CA ASP A 94 5.35 1.92 0.79
C ASP A 94 5.63 2.90 -0.37
N PRO A 95 4.66 3.77 -0.71
CA PRO A 95 4.81 4.72 -1.81
C PRO A 95 5.97 5.73 -1.63
N PRO A 96 6.22 6.32 -0.45
CA PRO A 96 7.38 7.20 -0.26
C PRO A 96 8.71 6.57 -0.68
N ARG A 97 8.99 5.34 -0.20
CA ARG A 97 10.24 4.64 -0.58
C ARG A 97 10.24 4.22 -2.05
N TYR A 98 9.08 3.89 -2.62
CA TYR A 98 8.94 3.58 -4.05
C TYR A 98 9.29 4.77 -4.93
N PHE A 99 8.76 5.97 -4.63
CA PHE A 99 9.08 7.18 -5.38
C PHE A 99 10.54 7.59 -5.24
N ALA A 100 11.12 7.45 -4.03
CA ALA A 100 12.54 7.73 -3.81
C ALA A 100 13.45 6.80 -4.64
N TYR A 101 13.13 5.50 -4.72
CA TYR A 101 13.86 4.55 -5.57
C TYR A 101 13.84 4.99 -7.03
N TRP A 102 12.65 5.24 -7.58
CA TRP A 102 12.51 5.62 -8.98
C TRP A 102 13.14 6.98 -9.30
N LYS A 103 13.11 7.93 -8.35
CA LYS A 103 13.77 9.23 -8.49
C LYS A 103 15.28 9.08 -8.67
N GLU A 104 15.90 8.23 -7.85
CA GLU A 104 17.33 7.94 -7.95
C GLU A 104 17.65 7.10 -9.19
N ARG A 105 16.81 6.11 -9.51
CA ARG A 105 16.99 5.23 -10.67
C ARG A 105 16.95 6.01 -11.98
N PHE A 106 15.97 6.88 -12.18
CA PHE A 106 15.88 7.68 -13.41
C PHE A 106 16.96 8.76 -13.51
N ARG A 107 17.50 9.26 -12.40
CA ARG A 107 18.67 10.16 -12.45
C ARG A 107 19.92 9.46 -13.02
N ARG A 108 20.02 8.14 -12.84
CA ARG A 108 21.18 7.34 -13.30
C ARG A 108 21.03 6.81 -14.72
N VAL A 109 19.84 6.87 -15.29
CA VAL A 109 19.54 6.32 -16.62
C VAL A 109 19.56 7.44 -17.64
N SER A 110 20.25 7.20 -18.76
CA SER A 110 20.30 8.16 -19.87
C SER A 110 19.05 8.13 -20.74
N ASP A 111 18.44 6.95 -20.95
CA ASP A 111 17.16 6.79 -21.66
C ASP A 111 16.12 6.05 -20.82
N ILE A 112 15.05 6.75 -20.44
CA ILE A 112 13.97 6.22 -19.59
C ILE A 112 13.18 5.12 -20.34
N ALA A 113 13.22 5.10 -21.67
CA ALA A 113 12.57 4.09 -22.50
C ALA A 113 13.17 2.68 -22.32
N ASP A 114 14.39 2.56 -21.79
CA ASP A 114 15.01 1.26 -21.49
C ASP A 114 14.40 0.58 -20.27
N VAL A 115 13.75 1.35 -19.40
CA VAL A 115 13.25 0.87 -18.10
C VAL A 115 11.72 0.88 -18.03
N CYS A 116 11.08 1.78 -18.78
CA CYS A 116 9.63 1.93 -18.84
C CYS A 116 9.06 1.36 -20.14
N VAL A 117 7.81 0.91 -20.12
CA VAL A 117 7.10 0.62 -21.36
C VAL A 117 6.64 1.94 -21.97
N THR A 118 7.09 2.22 -23.18
CA THR A 118 6.71 3.43 -23.91
C THR A 118 5.45 3.17 -24.73
N MET A 119 4.42 4.01 -24.55
CA MET A 119 3.16 3.96 -25.31
C MET A 119 2.98 5.27 -26.07
N THR A 120 2.71 5.21 -27.37
CA THR A 120 2.51 6.40 -28.19
C THR A 120 1.06 6.53 -28.64
N THR A 121 0.46 7.70 -28.42
CA THR A 121 -0.89 8.02 -28.92
C THR A 121 -0.83 8.63 -30.32
N ASN A 122 -1.89 8.48 -31.11
CA ASN A 122 -1.98 8.95 -32.51
C ASN A 122 -0.92 8.33 -33.43
N SER A 123 -0.87 7.00 -33.48
CA SER A 123 0.11 6.25 -34.29
C SER A 123 -0.38 5.93 -35.71
N GLY A 124 -1.61 6.31 -36.07
CA GLY A 124 -2.16 6.07 -37.41
C GLY A 124 -1.85 7.20 -38.39
N ASP A 125 -1.66 6.87 -39.67
CA ASP A 125 -1.35 7.83 -40.76
C ASP A 125 -2.41 8.92 -40.98
N ASN A 126 -3.59 8.82 -40.35
CA ASN A 126 -4.72 9.75 -40.50
C ASN A 126 -5.07 10.51 -39.21
N ASP A 127 -4.24 10.43 -38.16
CA ASP A 127 -4.53 11.11 -36.90
C ASP A 127 -4.09 12.58 -36.95
N VAL A 128 -5.06 13.50 -36.85
CA VAL A 128 -4.85 14.97 -36.85
C VAL A 128 -4.32 15.48 -35.49
N GLY A 129 -4.22 14.60 -34.48
CA GLY A 129 -3.79 14.95 -33.12
C GLY A 129 -2.27 14.93 -32.92
N THR A 130 -1.77 15.70 -31.95
CA THR A 130 -0.36 15.67 -31.55
C THR A 130 0.02 14.28 -31.03
N ARG A 131 1.11 13.71 -31.55
CA ARG A 131 1.68 12.43 -31.12
C ARG A 131 2.30 12.61 -29.73
N GLU A 132 1.69 12.02 -28.71
CA GLU A 132 2.22 12.08 -27.34
C GLU A 132 2.75 10.71 -26.91
N THR A 133 3.91 10.72 -26.25
CA THR A 133 4.55 9.52 -25.73
C THR A 133 4.37 9.47 -24.22
N PHE A 134 3.75 8.40 -23.74
CA PHE A 134 3.56 8.10 -22.33
C PHE A 134 4.54 7.02 -21.88
N LEU A 135 5.05 7.18 -20.66
CA LEU A 135 5.90 6.21 -19.97
C LEU A 135 5.03 5.41 -19.00
N LEU A 136 5.11 4.08 -19.03
CA LEU A 136 4.36 3.19 -18.16
C LEU A 136 5.30 2.38 -17.27
N LEU A 137 5.17 2.56 -15.96
CA LEU A 137 5.69 1.65 -14.94
C LEU A 137 4.61 0.65 -14.55
N SER A 138 4.92 -0.63 -14.65
CA SER A 138 3.97 -1.70 -14.38
C SER A 138 4.55 -2.79 -13.50
N ASP A 139 3.70 -3.38 -12.67
CA ASP A 139 3.98 -4.58 -11.87
C ASP A 139 4.35 -5.82 -12.71
N LYS A 140 4.29 -5.73 -14.03
CA LYS A 140 4.77 -6.76 -14.96
C LYS A 140 6.23 -6.55 -15.40
N LEU A 141 6.81 -5.38 -15.12
CA LEU A 141 8.22 -5.12 -15.40
C LEU A 141 9.08 -5.75 -14.32
N PRO A 142 10.16 -6.45 -14.68
CA PRO A 142 10.95 -7.22 -13.71
C PRO A 142 11.56 -6.33 -12.62
N GLU A 143 12.02 -5.12 -12.98
CA GLU A 143 12.58 -4.18 -12.02
C GLU A 143 11.51 -3.58 -11.10
N ASP A 144 10.36 -3.19 -11.64
CA ASP A 144 9.26 -2.61 -10.87
C ASP A 144 8.65 -3.63 -9.89
N ASP A 145 8.43 -4.85 -10.36
CA ASP A 145 7.96 -5.96 -9.54
C ASP A 145 8.97 -6.32 -8.43
N ALA A 146 10.28 -6.29 -8.74
CA ALA A 146 11.33 -6.51 -7.74
C ALA A 146 11.30 -5.46 -6.62
N ILE A 147 11.20 -4.15 -6.95
CA ILE A 147 11.13 -3.12 -5.91
C ILE A 147 9.81 -3.20 -5.12
N ARG A 148 8.68 -3.47 -5.77
CA ARG A 148 7.38 -3.65 -5.08
C ARG A 148 7.41 -4.85 -4.13
N ARG A 149 8.00 -5.98 -4.52
CA ARG A 149 8.21 -7.13 -3.63
C ARG A 149 9.12 -6.79 -2.46
N LYS A 150 10.23 -6.09 -2.72
CA LYS A 150 11.18 -5.67 -1.67
C LYS A 150 10.49 -4.80 -0.63
N LEU A 151 9.71 -3.81 -1.06
CA LEU A 151 8.99 -2.92 -0.14
C LEU A 151 7.90 -3.66 0.66
N ARG A 152 7.16 -4.59 0.02
CA ARG A 152 6.22 -5.48 0.72
C ARG A 152 6.92 -6.30 1.80
N LYS A 153 8.07 -6.91 1.46
CA LYS A 153 8.86 -7.70 2.40
C LYS A 153 9.36 -6.85 3.57
N LEU A 154 9.96 -5.69 3.30
CA LEU A 154 10.45 -4.79 4.35
C LEU A 154 9.35 -4.39 5.32
N LYS A 155 8.16 -4.04 4.81
CA LYS A 155 7.01 -3.71 5.66
C LYS A 155 6.58 -4.90 6.53
N LEU A 156 6.57 -6.11 5.97
CA LEU A 156 6.25 -7.32 6.73
C LEU A 156 7.31 -7.60 7.80
N ASP A 157 8.59 -7.49 7.45
CA ASP A 157 9.71 -7.68 8.38
C ASP A 157 9.64 -6.68 9.55
N ASP A 158 9.32 -5.40 9.28
CA ASP A 158 9.12 -4.37 10.30
C ASP A 158 7.97 -4.73 11.27
N VAL A 159 6.85 -5.24 10.74
CA VAL A 159 5.70 -5.70 11.55
C VAL A 159 6.09 -6.89 12.42
N LEU A 160 6.77 -7.89 11.85
CA LEU A 160 7.22 -9.07 12.59
C LEU A 160 8.23 -8.70 13.67
N ALA A 161 9.17 -7.80 13.39
CA ALA A 161 10.13 -7.29 14.36
C ALA A 161 9.43 -6.57 15.52
N SER A 162 8.41 -5.76 15.23
CA SER A 162 7.60 -5.10 16.28
C SER A 162 6.86 -6.13 17.15
N GLN A 163 6.25 -7.14 16.54
CA GLN A 163 5.55 -8.20 17.29
C GLN A 163 6.51 -9.02 18.15
N GLU A 164 7.70 -9.34 17.63
CA GLU A 164 8.70 -10.08 18.38
C GLU A 164 9.27 -9.26 19.54
N LEU A 165 9.46 -7.95 19.34
CA LEU A 165 9.82 -7.05 20.43
C LEU A 165 8.73 -7.04 21.52
N GLU A 166 7.45 -7.01 21.16
CA GLU A 166 6.35 -7.06 22.13
C GLU A 166 6.26 -8.38 22.89
N ARG A 167 6.63 -9.51 22.25
CA ARG A 167 6.69 -10.84 22.87
C ARG A 167 7.91 -11.04 23.77
N SER A 168 9.04 -10.45 23.40
CA SER A 168 10.32 -10.57 24.12
C SER A 168 10.49 -9.52 25.23
N ASP A 169 9.61 -8.52 25.28
CA ASP A 169 9.55 -7.51 26.34
C ASP A 169 9.22 -8.13 27.71
N THR A 170 10.25 -8.36 28.51
CA THR A 170 10.16 -8.84 29.90
C THR A 170 9.94 -7.70 30.92
N SER A 171 9.80 -6.45 30.48
CA SER A 171 9.45 -5.33 31.37
C SER A 171 7.95 -5.25 31.66
N PHE A 172 7.19 -6.24 31.15
CA PHE A 172 5.75 -6.27 31.25
C PHE A 172 5.29 -6.55 32.68
N ARG A 173 4.69 -5.54 33.32
CA ARG A 173 3.98 -5.70 34.59
C ARG A 173 2.55 -5.19 34.48
N ARG A 174 1.57 -6.08 34.60
CA ARG A 174 0.14 -5.72 34.58
C ARG A 174 -0.69 -6.65 35.48
N THR A 175 -1.75 -6.09 36.04
CA THR A 175 -2.77 -6.85 36.77
C THR A 175 -3.81 -7.38 35.78
N CYS A 176 -4.35 -8.57 36.04
CA CYS A 176 -5.52 -9.06 35.31
C CYS A 176 -6.70 -8.07 35.42
N LEU A 177 -7.51 -8.00 34.39
CA LEU A 177 -8.67 -7.11 34.33
C LEU A 177 -9.84 -7.66 35.16
N PHE A 178 -9.93 -8.97 35.27
CA PHE A 178 -11.05 -9.67 35.88
C PHE A 178 -10.73 -10.20 37.29
N CYS A 179 -9.45 -10.19 37.68
CA CYS A 179 -9.02 -10.61 39.01
C CYS A 179 -7.82 -9.78 39.49
N LYS A 180 -7.41 -9.96 40.75
CA LYS A 180 -6.32 -9.19 41.37
C LYS A 180 -4.92 -9.77 41.14
N GLN A 181 -4.77 -10.78 40.29
CA GLN A 181 -3.46 -11.38 40.02
C GLN A 181 -2.58 -10.43 39.20
N VAL A 182 -1.32 -10.31 39.62
CA VAL A 182 -0.31 -9.46 38.96
C VAL A 182 0.67 -10.35 38.21
N PHE A 183 0.92 -10.00 36.94
CA PHE A 183 1.84 -10.71 36.05
C PHE A 183 3.02 -9.78 35.75
N THR A 184 4.24 -10.29 35.94
CA THR A 184 5.51 -9.55 35.80
C THR A 184 6.42 -10.07 34.70
N ASP A 185 6.03 -11.17 34.04
CA ASP A 185 6.88 -11.87 33.08
C ASP A 185 6.57 -11.43 31.64
N ASN A 186 5.93 -12.29 30.85
CA ASN A 186 5.55 -12.06 29.47
C ASN A 186 4.06 -11.74 29.35
N ARG A 187 3.67 -10.85 28.42
CA ARG A 187 2.27 -10.64 28.01
C ARG A 187 1.51 -11.95 27.76
N ALA A 188 2.16 -12.95 27.20
CA ALA A 188 1.55 -14.25 26.90
C ALA A 188 0.98 -14.95 28.14
N THR A 189 1.61 -14.83 29.31
CA THR A 189 1.13 -15.49 30.54
C THR A 189 -0.17 -14.85 31.03
N LEU A 190 -0.25 -13.52 31.03
CA LEU A 190 -1.49 -12.79 31.34
C LEU A 190 -2.62 -13.14 30.34
N LEU A 191 -2.34 -13.10 29.04
CA LEU A 191 -3.35 -13.39 28.01
C LEU A 191 -3.88 -14.83 28.14
N ASN A 192 -2.98 -15.80 28.41
CA ASN A 192 -3.38 -17.19 28.65
C ASN A 192 -4.22 -17.34 29.93
N HIS A 193 -3.89 -16.61 31.00
CA HIS A 193 -4.70 -16.58 32.22
C HIS A 193 -6.11 -16.04 31.94
N MET A 194 -6.22 -14.90 31.23
CA MET A 194 -7.52 -14.35 30.86
C MET A 194 -8.35 -15.32 30.00
N ALA A 195 -7.70 -16.02 29.06
CA ALA A 195 -8.37 -16.98 28.21
C ALA A 195 -8.86 -18.21 29.00
N ARG A 196 -8.08 -18.71 29.96
CA ARG A 196 -8.40 -19.93 30.71
C ARG A 196 -9.35 -19.68 31.87
N ASP A 197 -9.08 -18.66 32.67
CA ASP A 197 -9.76 -18.44 33.95
C ASP A 197 -10.94 -17.47 33.83
N HIS A 198 -10.98 -16.67 32.75
CA HIS A 198 -12.03 -15.68 32.50
C HIS A 198 -12.73 -15.87 31.16
N ASN A 199 -12.39 -16.94 30.41
CA ASN A 199 -12.90 -17.22 29.08
C ASN A 199 -12.75 -16.02 28.10
N PHE A 200 -11.80 -15.14 28.38
CA PHE A 200 -11.59 -13.88 27.67
C PHE A 200 -10.41 -14.03 26.72
N SER A 201 -10.71 -14.16 25.44
CA SER A 201 -9.73 -14.25 24.36
C SER A 201 -9.85 -13.03 23.44
N VAL A 202 -8.73 -12.33 23.22
CA VAL A 202 -8.65 -11.10 22.42
C VAL A 202 -9.14 -11.29 20.98
N GLY A 203 -8.99 -12.50 20.42
CA GLY A 203 -9.41 -12.83 19.05
C GLY A 203 -10.90 -13.09 18.85
N ARG A 204 -11.75 -13.03 19.90
CA ARG A 204 -13.20 -13.24 19.75
C ARG A 204 -13.90 -11.92 19.40
N PRO A 205 -14.76 -11.88 18.37
CA PRO A 205 -15.46 -10.65 17.98
C PRO A 205 -16.27 -10.03 19.12
N ASP A 206 -16.84 -10.85 20.00
CA ASP A 206 -17.62 -10.39 21.17
C ASP A 206 -16.77 -9.61 22.20
N ASN A 207 -15.44 -9.79 22.18
CA ASN A 207 -14.52 -9.18 23.14
C ASN A 207 -13.88 -7.87 22.62
N LEU A 208 -14.16 -7.47 21.37
CA LEU A 208 -13.58 -6.27 20.75
C LEU A 208 -13.99 -4.97 21.46
N GLY A 209 -15.22 -4.90 21.98
CA GLY A 209 -15.71 -3.71 22.70
C GLY A 209 -14.93 -3.43 23.99
N ILE A 210 -14.49 -4.49 24.68
CA ILE A 210 -13.68 -4.40 25.91
C ILE A 210 -12.22 -4.05 25.57
N MET A 211 -11.71 -4.48 24.42
CA MET A 211 -10.36 -4.11 23.96
C MET A 211 -10.19 -2.60 23.73
N LEU A 212 -11.20 -1.92 23.19
CA LEU A 212 -11.11 -0.50 22.86
C LEU A 212 -11.01 0.38 24.12
N SER A 213 -11.67 0.00 25.21
CA SER A 213 -11.60 0.70 26.50
C SER A 213 -10.28 0.51 27.26
N LEU A 214 -9.43 -0.44 26.84
CA LEU A 214 -8.17 -0.78 27.50
C LEU A 214 -6.95 -0.05 26.92
N LEU A 215 -7.13 0.60 25.78
CA LEU A 215 -6.09 1.33 25.06
C LEU A 215 -6.14 2.86 25.30
N GLN A 216 -7.11 3.35 26.07
CA GLN A 216 -7.14 4.71 26.65
C GLN A 216 -6.45 4.72 28.01
#